data_AF-E8RRN2-F1
#
_entry.id   AF-E8RRN2-F1
#
_cell.length_a   1.000
_cell.length_b   1.000
_cell.length_c   1.000
_cell.angle_alpha   90.00
_cell.angle_beta   90.00
_cell.angle_gamma   90.00
#
_symmetry.space_group_name_H-M   'P 1'
#
loop_
_entity.id
_entity.type
_entity.pdbx_description
1 polymer ?
#
loop_
_entity_poly.entity_id
_entity_poly.type
_entity_poly.pdbx_seq_one_letter_code
_entity_poly.pdbx_strand_id
1 'polypeptide(L)'
;MIKKSLMIAAVAVLGMTGAAQATECDDAQQAEAGSSLAGLAKAAVSKVVPVTGKQMVNVNACDVRAGTYSIEFKYNFLGADGLYWVEGTARFGAGGSNPSVKITKASPNMAAAEAKAGVKLASN
;
A
#
# COMPACT_ATOMS: atom_id res chain seq x y z
N MET A 1 -38.50 22.43 -43.09
CA MET A 1 -37.38 21.48 -42.96
C MET A 1 -36.20 22.20 -42.30
N ILE A 2 -35.49 21.50 -41.40
CA ILE A 2 -34.20 21.85 -40.75
C ILE A 2 -34.30 22.98 -39.70
N LYS A 3 -34.48 22.68 -38.40
CA LYS A 3 -33.59 22.06 -37.39
C LYS A 3 -32.58 23.04 -36.75
N LYS A 4 -32.85 23.28 -35.45
CA LYS A 4 -31.91 23.37 -34.31
C LYS A 4 -31.24 24.73 -34.03
N SER A 5 -31.88 25.44 -33.08
CA SER A 5 -31.21 26.32 -32.11
C SER A 5 -30.00 25.62 -31.49
N LEU A 6 -28.84 26.26 -31.53
CA LEU A 6 -27.68 25.95 -30.71
C LEU A 6 -26.73 27.15 -30.72
N MET A 7 -26.93 28.06 -29.77
CA MET A 7 -25.93 29.03 -29.33
C MET A 7 -26.13 29.20 -27.82
N ILE A 8 -25.45 28.35 -27.04
CA ILE A 8 -25.08 28.66 -25.66
C ILE A 8 -23.56 28.51 -25.62
N ALA A 9 -22.89 29.65 -25.76
CA ALA A 9 -21.50 29.79 -25.39
C ALA A 9 -21.43 29.80 -23.86
N ALA A 10 -20.91 28.72 -23.28
CA ALA A 10 -20.45 28.69 -21.91
C ALA A 10 -18.99 28.25 -21.93
N VAL A 11 -18.11 29.21 -22.16
CA VAL A 11 -16.67 29.05 -21.96
C VAL A 11 -16.44 29.10 -20.45
N ALA A 12 -16.59 27.95 -19.80
CA ALA A 12 -16.07 27.73 -18.45
C ALA A 12 -14.63 27.23 -18.60
N VAL A 13 -13.70 28.17 -18.74
CA VAL A 13 -12.27 27.91 -18.49
C VAL A 13 -12.12 27.79 -16.98
N LEU A 14 -12.38 26.58 -16.47
CA LEU A 14 -11.97 26.18 -15.13
C LEU A 14 -10.68 25.38 -15.29
N GLY A 15 -9.59 25.97 -14.78
CA GLY A 15 -8.27 25.35 -14.77
C GLY A 15 -8.35 23.95 -14.17
N MET A 16 -8.14 22.95 -15.01
CA MET A 16 -7.78 21.61 -14.57
C MET A 16 -6.30 21.64 -14.22
N THR A 17 -5.96 22.17 -13.04
CA THR A 17 -4.78 21.66 -12.34
C THR A 17 -5.12 20.22 -11.98
N GLY A 18 -4.55 19.29 -12.75
CA GLY A 18 -4.79 17.86 -12.61
C GLY A 18 -4.45 17.38 -11.20
N ALA A 19 -5.46 17.33 -10.33
CA ALA A 19 -5.49 16.35 -9.28
C ALA A 19 -5.64 15.01 -10.02
N ALA A 20 -4.53 14.28 -10.17
CA ALA A 20 -4.59 12.87 -10.51
C ALA A 20 -5.51 12.22 -9.47
N GLN A 21 -6.76 11.97 -9.87
CA GLN A 21 -7.74 11.30 -9.04
C GLN A 21 -7.18 9.91 -8.78
N ALA A 22 -6.82 9.65 -7.53
CA ALA A 22 -6.52 8.29 -7.12
C ALA A 22 -7.82 7.51 -7.29
N THR A 23 -7.82 6.50 -8.15
CA THR A 23 -8.92 5.56 -8.23
C THR A 23 -8.62 4.42 -7.27
N GLU A 24 -9.66 3.94 -6.59
CA GLU A 24 -9.54 2.72 -5.80
C GLU A 24 -9.10 1.54 -6.68
N CYS A 25 -8.35 0.61 -6.12
CA CYS A 25 -7.97 -0.61 -6.82
C CYS A 25 -9.19 -1.49 -7.11
N ASP A 26 -9.25 -2.07 -8.30
CA ASP A 26 -10.25 -3.09 -8.63
C ASP A 26 -10.00 -4.42 -7.88
N ASP A 27 -10.99 -5.33 -7.92
CA ASP A 27 -10.92 -6.60 -7.20
C ASP A 27 -9.74 -7.48 -7.64
N ALA A 28 -9.36 -7.43 -8.92
CA ALA A 28 -8.24 -8.21 -9.45
C ALA A 28 -6.90 -7.68 -8.92
N GLN A 29 -6.74 -6.36 -8.92
CA GLN A 29 -5.58 -5.67 -8.35
C GLN A 29 -5.47 -5.90 -6.84
N GLN A 30 -6.59 -5.83 -6.11
CA GLN A 30 -6.59 -6.12 -4.67
C GLN A 30 -6.23 -7.57 -4.37
N ALA A 31 -6.71 -8.54 -5.16
CA ALA A 31 -6.40 -9.96 -4.96
C ALA A 31 -4.94 -10.30 -5.28
N GLU A 32 -4.42 -9.80 -6.40
CA GLU A 32 -3.03 -10.00 -6.82
C GLU A 32 -2.05 -9.35 -5.84
N ALA A 33 -2.36 -8.12 -5.43
CA ALA A 33 -1.55 -7.39 -4.49
C ALA A 33 -1.66 -7.94 -3.07
N GLY A 34 -2.85 -8.33 -2.61
CA GLY A 34 -3.09 -8.85 -1.26
C GLY A 34 -2.34 -10.17 -0.98
N SER A 35 -2.32 -11.09 -1.94
CA SER A 35 -1.55 -12.33 -1.83
C SER A 35 -0.03 -12.09 -1.81
N SER A 36 0.44 -11.18 -2.68
CA SER A 36 1.84 -10.79 -2.77
C SER A 36 2.31 -10.00 -1.54
N LEU A 37 1.43 -9.17 -0.98
CA LEU A 37 1.70 -8.28 0.14
C LEU A 37 2.06 -9.03 1.42
N ALA A 38 1.37 -10.12 1.73
CA ALA A 38 1.71 -10.95 2.88
C ALA A 38 3.14 -11.51 2.77
N GLY A 39 3.52 -11.98 1.58
CA GLY A 39 4.88 -12.45 1.30
C GLY A 39 5.93 -11.35 1.45
N LEU A 40 5.66 -10.16 0.89
CA LEU A 40 6.57 -9.02 0.96
C LEU A 40 6.73 -8.50 2.40
N ALA A 41 5.63 -8.36 3.13
CA ALA A 41 5.65 -7.91 4.52
C ALA A 41 6.39 -8.92 5.42
N LYS A 42 6.13 -10.22 5.24
CA LYS A 42 6.88 -11.29 5.92
C LYS A 42 8.37 -11.20 5.63
N ALA A 43 8.75 -11.06 4.36
CA ALA A 43 10.15 -10.96 3.96
C ALA A 43 10.84 -9.72 4.55
N ALA A 44 10.12 -8.60 4.68
CA ALA A 44 10.62 -7.39 5.30
C ALA A 44 10.93 -7.59 6.79
N VAL A 45 10.00 -8.17 7.56
CA VAL A 45 10.15 -8.31 9.02
C VAL A 45 11.02 -9.50 9.44
N SER A 46 11.10 -10.56 8.62
CA SER A 46 11.84 -11.80 8.93
C SER A 46 13.36 -11.59 9.07
N LYS A 47 13.87 -10.43 8.64
CA LYS A 47 15.27 -10.03 8.83
C LYS A 47 15.58 -9.68 10.29
N VAL A 48 14.55 -9.38 11.08
CA VAL A 48 14.68 -8.94 12.48
C VAL A 48 14.03 -9.94 13.43
N VAL A 49 12.82 -10.39 13.10
CA VAL A 49 12.06 -11.36 13.91
C VAL A 49 11.58 -12.49 13.01
N PRO A 50 12.01 -13.73 13.25
CA PRO A 50 11.45 -14.89 12.56
C PRO A 50 9.96 -14.98 12.81
N VAL A 51 9.17 -15.11 11.73
CA VAL A 51 7.73 -15.32 11.82
C VAL A 51 7.46 -16.79 12.10
N THR A 52 6.99 -17.11 13.31
CA THR A 52 6.84 -18.48 13.81
C THR A 52 5.39 -18.95 13.89
N GLY A 53 4.41 -18.05 13.76
CA GLY A 53 3.00 -18.39 13.92
C GLY A 53 2.06 -17.63 13.01
N LYS A 54 0.83 -17.39 13.50
CA LYS A 54 -0.26 -16.76 12.75
C LYS A 54 0.15 -15.42 12.14
N GLN A 55 -0.36 -15.15 10.95
CA GLN A 55 -0.06 -13.98 10.13
C GLN A 55 -1.38 -13.39 9.65
N MET A 56 -1.53 -12.07 9.67
CA MET A 56 -2.69 -11.37 9.13
C MET A 56 -2.23 -10.07 8.47
N VAL A 57 -2.64 -9.85 7.23
CA VAL A 57 -2.50 -8.58 6.53
C VAL A 57 -3.87 -7.91 6.49
N ASN A 58 -3.95 -6.70 7.01
CA ASN A 58 -5.10 -5.82 6.88
C ASN A 58 -4.75 -4.76 5.84
N VAL A 59 -5.50 -4.71 4.75
CA VAL A 59 -5.40 -3.63 3.76
C VAL A 59 -6.27 -2.48 4.26
N ASN A 60 -5.65 -1.32 4.47
CA ASN A 60 -6.33 -0.11 4.97
C ASN A 60 -6.77 0.80 3.83
N ALA A 61 -5.98 0.89 2.76
CA ALA A 61 -6.27 1.67 1.57
C ALA A 61 -5.56 1.06 0.35
N CYS A 62 -6.13 1.24 -0.84
CA CYS A 62 -5.54 0.84 -2.10
C CYS A 62 -5.82 1.91 -3.16
N ASP A 63 -4.78 2.62 -3.58
CA ASP A 63 -4.85 3.75 -4.51
C ASP A 63 -4.06 3.48 -5.79
N VAL A 64 -4.65 3.78 -6.94
CA VAL A 64 -3.95 3.75 -8.23
C VAL A 64 -3.64 5.18 -8.69
N ARG A 65 -2.38 5.44 -9.01
CA ARG A 65 -1.92 6.69 -9.63
C ARG A 65 -0.92 6.42 -10.74
N ALA A 66 -1.17 6.96 -11.93
CA ALA A 66 -0.29 6.84 -13.09
C ALA A 66 0.17 5.39 -13.39
N GLY A 67 -0.74 4.41 -13.27
CA GLY A 67 -0.46 3.00 -13.52
C GLY A 67 0.33 2.27 -12.42
N THR A 68 0.64 2.95 -11.31
CA THR A 68 1.20 2.34 -10.10
C THR A 68 0.11 2.21 -9.05
N TYR A 69 0.00 1.06 -8.40
CA TYR A 69 -0.91 0.88 -7.27
C TYR A 69 -0.13 0.85 -5.95
N SER A 70 -0.70 1.52 -4.96
CA SER A 70 -0.13 1.75 -3.64
C SER A 70 -1.10 1.23 -2.59
N ILE A 71 -0.62 0.38 -1.69
CA ILE A 71 -1.44 -0.28 -0.68
C ILE A 71 -0.92 0.07 0.69
N GLU A 72 -1.75 0.72 1.49
CA GLU A 72 -1.48 0.90 2.91
C GLU A 72 -1.95 -0.32 3.67
N PHE A 73 -1.09 -0.86 4.53
CA PHE A 73 -1.38 -2.10 5.20
C PHE A 73 -0.87 -2.15 6.63
N LYS A 74 -1.49 -3.02 7.41
CA LYS A 74 -1.00 -3.48 8.70
C LYS A 74 -0.75 -4.97 8.66
N TYR A 75 0.47 -5.39 8.96
CA TYR A 75 0.86 -6.79 9.05
C TYR A 75 1.06 -7.19 10.51
N ASN A 76 0.22 -8.10 10.99
CA ASN A 76 0.26 -8.66 12.33
C ASN A 76 0.80 -10.08 12.27
N PHE A 77 1.76 -10.43 13.14
CA PHE A 77 2.36 -11.76 13.12
C PHE A 77 2.85 -12.20 14.50
N LEU A 78 2.94 -13.51 14.71
CA LEU A 78 3.56 -14.10 15.90
C LEU A 78 5.04 -14.40 15.64
N GLY A 79 5.88 -13.97 16.58
CA GLY A 79 7.31 -14.26 16.64
C GLY A 79 7.71 -14.84 18.00
N ALA A 80 9.01 -14.89 18.29
CA ALA A 80 9.54 -15.53 19.48
C ALA A 80 9.04 -14.91 20.81
N ASP A 81 8.90 -13.58 20.87
CA ASP A 81 8.49 -12.86 22.09
C ASP A 81 7.00 -12.47 22.10
N GLY A 82 6.19 -13.06 21.22
CA GLY A 82 4.74 -12.88 21.19
C GLY A 82 4.21 -12.20 19.92
N LEU A 83 3.25 -11.29 20.09
CA LEU A 83 2.60 -10.60 18.97
C LEU A 83 3.40 -9.38 18.54
N TYR A 84 3.65 -9.28 17.24
CA TYR A 84 4.29 -8.16 16.58
C TYR A 84 3.35 -7.59 15.52
N TRP A 85 3.50 -6.30 15.23
CA TRP A 85 2.88 -5.70 14.06
C TRP A 85 3.78 -4.64 13.43
N VAL A 86 3.60 -4.45 12.12
CA VAL A 86 4.16 -3.33 11.36
C VAL A 86 3.06 -2.72 10.48
N GLU A 87 3.15 -1.41 10.26
CA GLU A 87 2.36 -0.71 9.25
C GLU A 87 3.30 -0.23 8.16
N GLY A 88 2.81 -0.22 6.91
CA GLY A 88 3.62 0.18 5.78
C GLY A 88 2.81 0.46 4.54
N THR A 89 3.53 0.84 3.50
CA THR A 89 3.01 1.04 2.16
C THR A 89 3.71 0.09 1.22
N ALA A 90 2.94 -0.72 0.49
CA ALA A 90 3.44 -1.49 -0.62
C ALA A 90 3.15 -0.76 -1.93
N ARG A 91 4.10 -0.79 -2.87
CA ARG A 91 3.91 -0.24 -4.21
C ARG A 91 4.22 -1.28 -5.26
N PHE A 92 3.42 -1.26 -6.31
CA PHE A 92 3.55 -2.13 -7.46
C PHE A 92 3.36 -1.28 -8.72
N GLY A 93 4.21 -1.48 -9.70
CA GLY A 93 4.08 -0.89 -11.03
C GLY A 93 2.94 -1.53 -11.84
N ALA A 94 2.83 -1.11 -13.11
CA ALA A 94 1.79 -1.61 -14.00
C ALA A 94 1.84 -3.15 -14.10
N GLY A 95 0.67 -3.78 -13.98
CA GLY A 95 0.53 -5.24 -14.01
C GLY A 95 1.30 -6.00 -12.92
N GLY A 96 1.54 -5.37 -11.75
CA GLY A 96 2.19 -6.00 -10.60
C GLY A 96 3.70 -6.10 -10.63
N SER A 97 4.33 -5.41 -11.59
CA SER A 97 5.77 -5.32 -11.68
C SER A 97 6.41 -4.56 -10.52
N ASN A 98 7.69 -4.83 -10.23
CA ASN A 98 8.51 -4.08 -9.27
C ASN A 98 7.88 -3.89 -7.87
N PRO A 99 7.46 -4.96 -7.19
CA PRO A 99 6.91 -4.86 -5.84
C PRO A 99 7.95 -4.28 -4.87
N SER A 100 7.53 -3.29 -4.08
CA SER A 100 8.35 -2.69 -3.04
C SER A 100 7.52 -2.46 -1.78
N VAL A 101 8.16 -2.53 -0.61
CA VAL A 101 7.51 -2.29 0.67
C VAL A 101 8.35 -1.29 1.47
N LYS A 102 7.68 -0.25 1.97
CA LYS A 102 8.23 0.68 2.96
C LYS A 102 7.48 0.49 4.27
N ILE A 103 8.19 0.09 5.33
CA ILE A 103 7.63 0.07 6.68
C ILE A 103 7.68 1.49 7.24
N THR A 104 6.58 1.93 7.84
CA THR A 104 6.42 3.30 8.37
C THR A 104 6.21 3.31 9.87
N LYS A 105 5.59 2.27 10.43
CA LYS A 105 5.47 2.09 11.88
C LYS A 105 5.68 0.65 12.29
N ALA A 106 6.12 0.49 13.53
CA ALA A 106 6.36 -0.79 14.15
C ALA A 106 5.73 -0.82 15.55
N SER A 107 5.24 -1.97 15.95
CA SER A 107 4.81 -2.23 17.34
C SER A 107 5.97 -2.02 18.32
N PRO A 108 5.70 -1.75 19.61
CA PRO A 108 6.74 -1.67 20.63
C PRO A 108 7.64 -2.92 20.67
N ASN A 109 7.05 -4.11 20.53
CA ASN A 109 7.81 -5.38 20.49
C ASN A 109 8.73 -5.47 19.27
N MET A 110 8.24 -5.00 18.11
CA MET A 110 9.03 -4.97 16.89
C MET A 110 10.16 -3.95 16.99
N ALA A 111 9.90 -2.75 17.51
CA ALA A 111 10.91 -1.72 17.72
C ALA A 111 12.01 -2.17 18.70
N ALA A 112 11.64 -2.92 19.75
CA ALA A 112 12.61 -3.53 20.66
C ALA A 112 13.48 -4.58 19.96
N ALA A 113 12.88 -5.42 19.11
CA ALA A 113 13.62 -6.40 18.32
C ALA A 113 14.54 -5.75 17.27
N GLU A 114 14.08 -4.69 16.62
CA GLU A 114 14.87 -3.84 15.72
C GLU A 114 16.11 -3.27 16.42
N ALA A 115 15.93 -2.68 17.61
CA ALA A 115 17.04 -2.16 18.41
C ALA A 115 18.04 -3.27 18.80
N LYS A 116 17.56 -4.46 19.18
CA LYS A 116 18.41 -5.60 19.52
C LYS A 116 19.19 -6.13 18.30
N ALA A 117 18.59 -6.09 17.12
CA ALA A 117 19.23 -6.52 15.87
C ALA A 117 20.14 -5.45 15.24
N GLY A 118 20.09 -4.20 15.72
CA GLY A 118 20.79 -3.08 15.09
C GLY A 118 20.23 -2.71 13.71
N VAL A 119 18.97 -3.06 13.43
CA VAL A 119 18.29 -2.85 12.15
C VAL A 119 17.08 -1.96 12.35
N LYS A 120 16.84 -1.00 11.46
CA LYS A 120 15.64 -0.16 11.46
C LYS A 120 14.83 -0.41 10.19
N LEU A 121 13.66 -1.05 10.29
CA LEU A 121 12.78 -1.26 9.15
C LEU A 121 11.97 0.00 8.85
N ALA A 122 11.51 0.70 9.90
CA ALA A 122 10.78 1.96 9.75
C ALA A 122 11.74 3.12 9.42
N SER A 123 11.89 3.41 8.14
CA SER A 123 12.58 4.62 7.68
C SER A 123 11.54 5.71 7.49
N ASN A 124 11.36 6.60 8.48
CA ASN A 124 10.59 7.83 8.26
C ASN A 124 11.26 8.65 7.16
#